data_AF-A0A2U1TSD6-F1
#
_entry.id   AF-A0A2U1TSD6-F1
#
_cell.length_a   1.000
_cell.length_b   1.000
_cell.length_c   1.000
_cell.angle_alpha   90.00
_cell.angle_beta   90.00
_cell.angle_gamma   90.00
#
_symmetry.space_group_name_H-M   'P 1'
#
loop_
_entity.id
_entity.type
_entity.pdbx_description
1 polymer ?
#
loop_
_entity_poly.entity_id
_entity_poly.type
_entity_poly.pdbx_seq_one_letter_code
_entity_poly.pdbx_strand_id
1 'polypeptide(L)'
;MFMIVAPIFMVIFIGYGFGHLRPDDQSSDKLINNYVLYVALPALLFLAIAKADISELNQSGFIVATLAGIAAVYIAGTLIAKIMGFGMPQSAILSMGASYGTTGYMGVPILISVYGESAALPAAIATILHNIPTIMAVIVTYDILSNRNVGDKASVSKSVLNAIKTTVTNPLTVAVIAGLVFVFLGIPVPDFLTSFASFLGGAAGPTALFALGLGLARLNIRKHANREALKLVVPMVILKLVIQPAITFAIAYYLFGMQKTDTIWPIAAIVMAAQPIGAGVYVFSNKYGFKQEVISLSIIISLLIALITIPVILSLFPVLGAE
;
A
#
# COMPACT_ATOMS: atom_id res chain seq x y z
N MET A 1 7.75 -12.55 -19.04
CA MET A 1 7.51 -11.91 -17.73
C MET A 1 8.77 -11.30 -17.10
N PHE A 2 9.86 -12.05 -16.88
CA PHE A 2 11.09 -11.50 -16.25
C PHE A 2 11.63 -10.24 -16.98
N MET A 3 11.65 -10.23 -18.31
CA MET A 3 12.08 -9.04 -19.09
C MET A 3 11.15 -7.82 -18.98
N ILE A 4 9.86 -8.01 -18.67
CA ILE A 4 8.87 -6.91 -18.49
C ILE A 4 9.04 -6.28 -17.11
N VAL A 5 9.35 -7.13 -16.13
CA VAL A 5 9.41 -6.74 -14.72
C VAL A 5 10.82 -6.26 -14.32
N ALA A 6 11.87 -6.73 -14.99
CA ALA A 6 13.26 -6.35 -14.73
C ALA A 6 13.52 -4.82 -14.81
N PRO A 7 13.02 -4.08 -15.82
CA PRO A 7 13.22 -2.62 -15.89
C PRO A 7 12.67 -1.88 -14.67
N ILE A 8 11.53 -2.31 -14.15
CA ILE A 8 10.89 -1.73 -12.96
C ILE A 8 11.82 -1.87 -11.75
N PHE A 9 12.38 -3.06 -11.54
CA PHE A 9 13.33 -3.31 -10.46
C PHE A 9 14.69 -2.64 -10.70
N MET A 10 15.12 -2.47 -11.94
CA MET A 10 16.33 -1.70 -12.28
C MET A 10 16.21 -0.26 -11.79
N VAL A 11 15.04 0.38 -11.91
CA VAL A 11 14.83 1.75 -11.36
C VAL A 11 15.07 1.78 -9.85
N ILE A 12 14.62 0.77 -9.12
CA ILE A 12 14.87 0.63 -7.68
C ILE A 12 16.38 0.50 -7.41
N PHE A 13 17.09 -0.33 -8.17
CA PHE A 13 18.54 -0.50 -8.02
C PHE A 13 19.34 0.76 -8.38
N ILE A 14 18.90 1.52 -9.39
CA ILE A 14 19.50 2.82 -9.74
C ILE A 14 19.31 3.81 -8.59
N GLY A 15 18.10 3.90 -8.02
CA GLY A 15 17.85 4.72 -6.82
C GLY A 15 18.71 4.31 -5.64
N TYR A 16 18.85 3.00 -5.40
CA TYR A 16 19.73 2.46 -4.37
C TYR A 16 21.20 2.86 -4.58
N GLY A 17 21.72 2.66 -5.79
CA GLY A 17 23.09 3.03 -6.14
C GLY A 17 23.33 4.53 -6.01
N PHE A 18 22.39 5.35 -6.47
CA PHE A 18 22.47 6.81 -6.36
C PHE A 18 22.54 7.26 -4.90
N GLY A 19 21.67 6.73 -4.03
CA GLY A 19 21.66 7.05 -2.61
C GLY A 19 22.95 6.66 -1.89
N HIS A 20 23.62 5.59 -2.34
CA HIS A 20 24.89 5.16 -1.78
C HIS A 20 26.08 6.02 -2.23
N LEU A 21 26.09 6.41 -3.52
CA LEU A 21 27.14 7.24 -4.12
C LEU A 21 27.05 8.71 -3.70
N ARG A 22 25.85 9.18 -3.35
CA ARG A 22 25.61 10.54 -2.84
C ARG A 22 24.91 10.49 -1.48
N PRO A 23 25.68 10.31 -0.41
CA PRO A 23 25.19 10.55 0.93
C PRO A 23 24.78 12.02 1.05
N ASP A 24 23.53 12.25 1.42
CA ASP A 24 22.99 13.58 1.65
C ASP A 24 22.33 13.62 3.04
N ASP A 25 21.96 14.80 3.53
CA ASP A 25 21.34 15.03 4.84
C ASP A 25 19.89 14.52 4.98
N GLN A 26 19.46 13.61 4.09
CA GLN A 26 18.09 13.08 3.93
C GLN A 26 17.05 14.09 3.43
N SER A 27 17.39 15.38 3.24
CA SER A 27 16.45 16.39 2.75
C SER A 27 16.01 16.11 1.30
N SER A 28 16.95 15.70 0.44
CA SER A 28 16.68 15.32 -0.96
C SER A 28 15.75 14.10 -1.08
N ASP A 29 15.97 13.06 -0.26
CA ASP A 29 15.13 11.86 -0.25
C ASP A 29 13.69 12.23 0.11
N LYS A 30 13.53 13.11 1.11
CA LYS A 30 12.21 13.61 1.54
C LYS A 30 11.51 14.42 0.44
N LEU A 31 12.24 15.25 -0.31
CA LEU A 31 11.65 16.04 -1.40
C LEU A 31 11.09 15.15 -2.50
N ILE A 32 11.83 14.12 -2.92
CA ILE A 32 11.38 13.17 -3.94
C ILE A 32 10.14 12.40 -3.45
N ASN A 33 10.17 11.89 -2.23
CA ASN A 33 9.02 11.21 -1.63
C ASN A 33 7.79 12.14 -1.55
N ASN A 34 7.98 13.41 -1.19
CA ASN A 34 6.90 14.39 -1.15
C ASN A 34 6.33 14.67 -2.55
N TYR A 35 7.18 14.84 -3.56
CA TYR A 35 6.73 15.00 -4.94
C TYR A 35 5.86 13.80 -5.39
N VAL A 36 6.32 12.57 -5.11
CA VAL A 36 5.58 11.36 -5.43
C VAL A 36 4.21 11.33 -4.74
N LEU A 37 4.18 11.56 -3.42
CA LEU A 37 2.97 11.45 -2.59
C LEU A 37 1.94 12.55 -2.80
N TYR A 38 2.40 13.78 -3.04
CA TYR A 38 1.53 14.97 -3.05
C TYR A 38 1.26 15.48 -4.47
N VAL A 39 2.02 15.06 -5.48
CA VAL A 39 1.87 15.56 -6.85
C VAL A 39 1.63 14.41 -7.84
N ALA A 40 2.60 13.52 -8.01
CA ALA A 40 2.58 12.56 -9.12
C ALA A 40 1.54 11.45 -8.94
N LEU A 41 1.53 10.75 -7.80
CA LEU A 41 0.54 9.70 -7.53
C LEU A 41 -0.88 10.28 -7.43
N PRO A 42 -1.15 11.41 -6.75
CA PRO A 42 -2.47 12.04 -6.77
C PRO A 42 -2.98 12.33 -8.19
N ALA A 43 -2.14 12.88 -9.06
CA ALA A 43 -2.53 13.13 -10.46
C ALA A 43 -2.90 11.83 -11.20
N LEU A 44 -2.08 10.79 -11.05
CA LEU A 44 -2.32 9.48 -11.64
C LEU A 44 -3.63 8.85 -11.14
N LEU A 45 -3.83 8.81 -9.81
CA LEU A 45 -4.99 8.19 -9.18
C LEU A 45 -6.27 8.96 -9.48
N PHE A 46 -6.23 10.29 -9.46
CA PHE A 46 -7.36 11.12 -9.85
C PHE A 46 -7.79 10.78 -11.29
N LEU A 47 -6.85 10.80 -12.23
CA LEU A 47 -7.17 10.55 -13.64
C LEU A 47 -7.69 9.14 -13.89
N ALA A 48 -7.11 8.14 -13.23
CA ALA A 48 -7.52 6.74 -13.33
C ALA A 48 -8.98 6.53 -12.89
N ILE A 49 -9.41 7.23 -11.84
CA ILE A 49 -10.81 7.17 -11.38
C ILE A 49 -11.70 8.07 -12.24
N ALA A 50 -11.30 9.30 -12.52
CA ALA A 50 -12.15 10.29 -13.18
C ALA A 50 -12.52 9.92 -14.63
N LYS A 51 -11.73 9.07 -15.28
CA LYS A 51 -12.00 8.51 -16.61
C LYS A 51 -12.75 7.17 -16.59
N ALA A 52 -12.98 6.59 -15.42
CA ALA A 52 -13.65 5.29 -15.31
C ALA A 52 -15.13 5.40 -15.67
N ASP A 53 -15.66 4.36 -16.31
CA ASP A 53 -17.10 4.18 -16.42
C ASP A 53 -17.65 3.78 -15.03
N ILE A 54 -18.79 4.36 -14.65
CA ILE A 54 -19.44 4.06 -13.36
C ILE A 54 -19.81 2.57 -13.21
N SER A 55 -20.08 1.89 -14.34
CA SER A 55 -20.36 0.46 -14.37
C SER A 55 -19.15 -0.39 -13.99
N GLU A 56 -17.94 0.09 -14.23
CA GLU A 56 -16.69 -0.57 -13.85
C GLU A 56 -16.39 -0.46 -12.36
N LEU A 57 -17.03 0.46 -11.63
CA LEU A 57 -16.82 0.63 -10.18
C LEU A 57 -17.51 -0.45 -9.35
N ASN A 58 -18.54 -1.12 -9.88
CA ASN A 58 -19.33 -2.11 -9.14
C ASN A 58 -18.68 -3.51 -9.15
N GLN A 59 -17.49 -3.62 -8.55
CA GLN A 59 -16.72 -4.86 -8.50
C GLN A 59 -16.77 -5.48 -7.10
N SER A 60 -17.94 -6.00 -6.73
CA SER A 60 -18.19 -6.54 -5.38
C SER A 60 -17.22 -7.67 -5.01
N GLY A 61 -16.93 -8.59 -5.94
CA GLY A 61 -15.96 -9.68 -5.73
C GLY A 61 -14.55 -9.17 -5.44
N PHE A 62 -14.09 -8.16 -6.17
CA PHE A 62 -12.81 -7.50 -5.95
C PHE A 62 -12.73 -6.84 -4.58
N ILE A 63 -13.76 -6.06 -4.23
CA ILE A 63 -13.82 -5.34 -2.94
C ILE A 63 -13.80 -6.34 -1.79
N VAL A 64 -14.63 -7.38 -1.85
CA VAL A 64 -14.72 -8.41 -0.80
C VAL A 64 -13.42 -9.21 -0.70
N ALA A 65 -12.83 -9.66 -1.81
CA ALA A 65 -11.56 -10.41 -1.78
C ALA A 65 -10.41 -9.60 -1.18
N THR A 66 -10.34 -8.30 -1.51
CA THR A 66 -9.32 -7.38 -1.00
C THR A 66 -9.53 -7.13 0.50
N LEU A 67 -10.74 -6.72 0.91
CA LEU A 67 -11.06 -6.39 2.30
C LEU A 67 -11.00 -7.62 3.22
N ALA A 68 -11.45 -8.78 2.75
CA ALA A 68 -11.38 -10.02 3.54
C ALA A 68 -9.92 -10.47 3.74
N GLY A 69 -9.06 -10.36 2.72
CA GLY A 69 -7.63 -10.60 2.85
C GLY A 69 -6.99 -9.69 3.90
N ILE A 70 -7.26 -8.38 3.82
CA ILE A 70 -6.81 -7.36 4.79
C ILE A 70 -7.30 -7.70 6.21
N ALA A 71 -8.60 -7.95 6.36
CA ALA A 71 -9.23 -8.21 7.65
C ALA A 71 -8.68 -9.48 8.29
N ALA A 72 -8.50 -10.56 7.51
CA ALA A 72 -7.96 -11.81 8.00
C ALA A 72 -6.55 -11.65 8.59
N VAL A 73 -5.64 -10.99 7.86
CA VAL A 73 -4.27 -10.78 8.36
C VAL A 73 -4.18 -9.72 9.44
N TYR A 74 -5.09 -8.73 9.46
CA TYR A 74 -5.19 -7.79 10.57
C TYR A 74 -5.63 -8.49 11.87
N ILE A 75 -6.63 -9.38 11.79
CA ILE A 75 -7.09 -10.19 12.92
C ILE A 75 -5.98 -11.13 13.37
N ALA A 76 -5.36 -11.87 12.44
CA ALA A 76 -4.26 -12.79 12.75
C ALA A 76 -3.07 -12.06 13.38
N GLY A 77 -2.68 -10.91 12.84
CA GLY A 77 -1.62 -10.05 13.42
C GLY A 77 -1.96 -9.59 14.83
N THR A 78 -3.24 -9.27 15.08
CA THR A 78 -3.72 -8.87 16.42
C THR A 78 -3.62 -10.03 17.40
N LEU A 79 -4.02 -11.24 16.99
CA LEU A 79 -3.97 -12.44 17.81
C LEU A 79 -2.52 -12.83 18.13
N ILE A 80 -1.64 -12.82 17.12
CA ILE A 80 -0.21 -13.09 17.32
C ILE A 80 0.41 -12.07 18.27
N ALA A 81 0.13 -10.78 18.08
CA ALA A 81 0.60 -9.73 18.99
C ALA A 81 0.17 -9.99 20.44
N LYS A 82 -1.09 -10.37 20.67
CA LYS A 82 -1.61 -10.72 22.00
C LYS A 82 -0.93 -11.94 22.60
N ILE A 83 -0.72 -13.01 21.82
CA ILE A 83 0.00 -14.22 22.26
C ILE A 83 1.44 -13.87 22.64
N MET A 84 2.06 -12.91 21.95
CA MET A 84 3.40 -12.39 22.25
C MET A 84 3.44 -11.38 23.41
N GLY A 85 2.33 -11.15 24.10
CA GLY A 85 2.25 -10.26 25.26
C GLY A 85 2.00 -8.78 24.94
N PHE A 86 1.69 -8.43 23.69
CA PHE A 86 1.34 -7.07 23.29
C PHE A 86 -0.19 -6.89 23.28
N GLY A 87 -0.70 -6.20 24.30
CA GLY A 87 -2.11 -5.80 24.38
C GLY A 87 -2.47 -4.69 23.39
N MET A 88 -3.73 -4.24 23.44
CA MET A 88 -4.12 -3.01 22.76
C MET A 88 -3.67 -1.80 23.61
N PRO A 89 -3.22 -0.68 23.00
CA PRO A 89 -3.29 -0.41 21.56
C PRO A 89 -2.11 -0.92 20.73
N GLN A 90 -1.02 -1.41 21.34
CA GLN A 90 0.21 -1.83 20.68
C GLN A 90 0.00 -2.86 19.57
N SER A 91 -0.90 -3.83 19.79
CA SER A 91 -1.24 -4.84 18.79
C SER A 91 -1.70 -4.23 17.47
N ALA A 92 -2.34 -3.06 17.47
CA ALA A 92 -2.84 -2.43 16.25
C ALA A 92 -1.71 -2.03 15.28
N ILE A 93 -0.54 -1.62 15.78
CA ILE A 93 0.61 -1.29 14.92
C ILE A 93 1.19 -2.56 14.29
N LEU A 94 1.28 -3.66 15.04
CA LEU A 94 1.75 -4.94 14.50
C LEU A 94 0.77 -5.50 13.46
N SER A 95 -0.53 -5.39 13.71
CA SER A 95 -1.59 -5.76 12.76
C SER A 95 -1.59 -4.87 11.52
N MET A 96 -1.29 -3.59 11.66
CA MET A 96 -1.07 -2.68 10.53
C MET A 96 0.16 -3.12 9.72
N GLY A 97 1.24 -3.51 10.38
CA GLY A 97 2.42 -4.12 9.74
C GLY A 97 2.08 -5.35 8.90
N ALA A 98 1.14 -6.18 9.35
CA ALA A 98 0.70 -7.37 8.62
C ALA A 98 -0.24 -7.10 7.43
N SER A 99 -0.84 -5.90 7.33
CA SER A 99 -1.96 -5.63 6.40
C SER A 99 -1.75 -4.43 5.47
N TYR A 100 -0.99 -3.43 5.91
CA TYR A 100 -0.72 -2.19 5.18
C TYR A 100 0.46 -2.37 4.21
N GLY A 101 0.17 -2.35 2.91
CA GLY A 101 1.15 -2.56 1.86
C GLY A 101 1.63 -1.28 1.19
N THR A 102 2.73 -1.38 0.45
CA THR A 102 3.28 -0.31 -0.40
C THR A 102 2.50 -0.18 -1.72
N THR A 103 1.18 -0.14 -1.63
CA THR A 103 0.24 -0.20 -2.78
C THR A 103 0.40 0.98 -3.72
N GLY A 104 0.49 2.20 -3.20
CA GLY A 104 0.67 3.40 -4.03
C GLY A 104 2.06 3.53 -4.66
N TYR A 105 3.12 3.31 -3.87
CA TYR A 105 4.52 3.54 -4.30
C TYR A 105 5.07 2.45 -5.21
N MET A 106 4.65 1.20 -5.00
CA MET A 106 5.20 0.05 -5.69
C MET A 106 4.10 -0.68 -6.48
N GLY A 107 2.93 -0.90 -5.88
CA GLY A 107 1.83 -1.64 -6.50
C GLY A 107 1.28 -0.99 -7.76
N VAL A 108 0.88 0.29 -7.69
CA VAL A 108 0.31 1.03 -8.83
C VAL A 108 1.28 1.10 -10.02
N PRO A 109 2.55 1.52 -9.85
CA PRO A 109 3.51 1.53 -10.96
C PRO A 109 3.74 0.15 -11.58
N ILE A 110 3.83 -0.91 -10.75
CA ILE A 110 4.05 -2.27 -11.24
C ILE A 110 2.88 -2.75 -12.10
N LEU A 111 1.64 -2.56 -11.61
CA LEU A 111 0.45 -3.00 -12.32
C LEU A 111 0.33 -2.29 -13.68
N ILE A 112 0.49 -0.96 -13.70
CA ILE A 112 0.38 -0.19 -14.95
C ILE A 112 1.51 -0.55 -15.92
N SER A 113 2.74 -0.77 -15.44
CA SER A 113 3.87 -1.11 -16.30
C SER A 113 3.74 -2.49 -16.94
N VAL A 114 3.07 -3.44 -16.27
CA VAL A 114 2.92 -4.82 -16.75
C VAL A 114 1.65 -5.00 -17.58
N TYR A 115 0.53 -4.41 -17.16
CA TYR A 115 -0.80 -4.65 -17.74
C TYR A 115 -1.38 -3.43 -18.47
N GLY A 116 -0.67 -2.29 -18.48
CA GLY A 116 -1.10 -1.07 -19.15
C GLY A 116 -2.12 -0.25 -18.34
N GLU A 117 -2.75 0.72 -19.02
CA GLU A 117 -3.65 1.68 -18.39
C GLU A 117 -4.92 1.05 -17.79
N SER A 118 -5.36 -0.11 -18.30
CA SER A 118 -6.51 -0.86 -17.77
C SER A 118 -6.34 -1.27 -16.30
N ALA A 119 -5.09 -1.37 -15.82
CA ALA A 119 -4.80 -1.70 -14.43
C ALA A 119 -4.85 -0.49 -13.49
N ALA A 120 -4.89 0.74 -14.02
CA ALA A 120 -4.80 1.96 -13.21
C ALA A 120 -6.02 2.12 -12.29
N LEU A 121 -7.22 1.87 -12.79
CA LEU A 121 -8.47 1.95 -12.02
C LEU A 121 -8.52 0.91 -10.89
N PRO A 122 -8.35 -0.41 -11.14
CA PRO A 122 -8.26 -1.41 -10.07
C PRO A 122 -7.16 -1.11 -9.05
N ALA A 123 -5.99 -0.64 -9.49
CA ALA A 123 -4.90 -0.29 -8.59
C ALA A 123 -5.21 0.94 -7.72
N ALA A 124 -5.91 1.94 -8.26
CA ALA A 124 -6.36 3.10 -7.51
C ALA A 124 -7.36 2.72 -6.42
N ILE A 125 -8.34 1.88 -6.75
CA ILE A 125 -9.33 1.39 -5.78
C ILE A 125 -8.67 0.49 -4.73
N ALA A 126 -7.80 -0.45 -5.13
CA ALA A 126 -7.05 -1.28 -4.18
C ALA A 126 -6.23 -0.42 -3.20
N THR A 127 -5.61 0.66 -3.67
CA THR A 127 -4.82 1.56 -2.82
C THR A 127 -5.65 2.13 -1.68
N ILE A 128 -6.88 2.61 -1.95
CA ILE A 128 -7.75 3.14 -0.90
C ILE A 128 -8.32 2.02 -0.01
N LEU A 129 -8.66 0.85 -0.56
CA LEU A 129 -9.15 -0.30 0.20
C LEU A 129 -8.11 -0.82 1.19
N HIS A 130 -6.82 -0.75 0.83
CA HIS A 130 -5.72 -1.08 1.73
C HIS A 130 -5.47 0.00 2.79
N ASN A 131 -5.45 1.28 2.38
CA ASN A 131 -5.03 2.38 3.25
C ASN A 131 -6.09 2.77 4.27
N ILE A 132 -7.35 2.93 3.85
CA ILE A 132 -8.42 3.49 4.69
C ILE A 132 -8.69 2.63 5.92
N PRO A 133 -9.01 1.32 5.80
CA PRO A 133 -9.45 0.53 6.95
C PRO A 133 -8.34 0.35 7.99
N THR A 134 -7.10 0.18 7.53
CA THR A 134 -5.93 -0.07 8.39
C THR A 134 -5.51 1.20 9.14
N ILE A 135 -5.48 2.36 8.48
CA ILE A 135 -5.23 3.66 9.13
C ILE A 135 -6.33 3.95 10.16
N MET A 136 -7.60 3.79 9.77
CA MET A 136 -8.72 4.00 10.68
C MET A 136 -8.65 3.08 11.90
N ALA A 137 -8.38 1.79 11.69
CA ALA A 137 -8.29 0.82 12.79
C ALA A 137 -7.18 1.18 13.79
N VAL A 138 -6.00 1.62 13.33
CA VAL A 138 -4.92 2.06 14.20
C VAL A 138 -5.27 3.33 14.96
N ILE A 139 -5.74 4.37 14.27
CA ILE A 139 -6.06 5.66 14.92
C ILE A 139 -7.18 5.47 15.95
N VAL A 140 -8.25 4.78 15.58
CA VAL A 140 -9.38 4.55 16.49
C VAL A 140 -8.94 3.73 17.72
N THR A 141 -8.13 2.68 17.52
CA THR A 141 -7.63 1.87 18.63
C THR A 141 -6.75 2.69 19.59
N TYR A 142 -5.82 3.48 19.06
CA TYR A 142 -4.94 4.32 19.87
C TYR A 142 -5.67 5.47 20.55
N ASP A 143 -6.49 6.24 19.82
CA ASP A 143 -7.18 7.40 20.36
C ASP A 143 -8.23 6.99 21.42
N ILE A 144 -8.86 5.81 21.32
CA ILE A 144 -9.81 5.33 22.33
C ILE A 144 -9.08 4.78 23.56
N LEU A 145 -8.00 4.02 23.37
CA LEU A 145 -7.39 3.25 24.47
C LEU A 145 -6.26 3.98 25.18
N SER A 146 -5.51 4.86 24.50
CA SER A 146 -4.49 5.68 25.15
C SER A 146 -5.10 6.81 26.00
N ASN A 147 -6.23 7.38 25.57
CA ASN A 147 -6.90 8.46 26.33
C ASN A 147 -7.66 7.94 27.55
N ARG A 148 -8.04 6.66 27.59
CA ARG A 148 -8.68 6.03 28.77
C ARG A 148 -7.82 6.09 30.04
N ASN A 149 -6.50 6.15 29.92
CA ASN A 149 -5.59 6.23 31.07
C ASN A 149 -5.48 7.64 31.68
N VAL A 150 -6.02 8.68 31.03
CA VAL A 150 -5.89 10.08 31.47
C VAL A 150 -7.19 10.61 32.12
N GLY A 151 -8.20 9.75 32.32
CA GLY A 151 -9.49 10.16 32.90
C GLY A 151 -10.39 10.95 31.94
N ASP A 152 -9.83 11.49 30.85
CA ASP A 152 -10.57 11.99 29.71
C ASP A 152 -11.15 10.80 28.93
N LYS A 153 -12.46 10.57 29.09
CA LYS A 153 -13.22 9.80 28.10
C LYS A 153 -13.19 10.58 26.79
N ALA A 154 -12.12 10.44 26.00
CA ALA A 154 -12.13 10.88 24.62
C ALA A 154 -13.39 10.26 23.99
N SER A 155 -14.35 11.12 23.64
CA SER A 155 -15.60 10.66 23.05
C SER A 155 -15.25 9.80 21.84
N VAL A 156 -15.81 8.60 21.75
CA VAL A 156 -15.62 7.70 20.60
C VAL A 156 -15.88 8.44 19.28
N SER A 157 -16.83 9.40 19.29
CA SER A 157 -17.09 10.28 18.15
C SER A 157 -15.91 11.17 17.75
N LYS A 158 -15.13 11.69 18.71
CA LYS A 158 -13.94 12.51 18.45
C LYS A 158 -12.80 11.68 17.86
N SER A 159 -12.60 10.46 18.37
CA SER A 159 -11.59 9.51 17.84
C SER A 159 -11.93 9.07 16.41
N VAL A 160 -13.20 8.76 16.14
CA VAL A 160 -13.69 8.45 14.80
C VAL A 160 -13.54 9.66 13.87
N LEU A 161 -13.88 10.86 14.33
CA LEU A 161 -13.71 12.09 13.55
C LEU A 161 -12.23 12.37 13.22
N ASN A 162 -11.31 12.17 14.16
CA ASN A 162 -9.87 12.28 13.91
C ASN A 162 -9.36 11.25 12.91
N ALA A 163 -9.83 10.01 13.00
CA ALA A 163 -9.49 8.94 12.08
C ALA A 163 -10.00 9.24 10.66
N ILE A 164 -11.26 9.67 10.55
CA ILE A 164 -11.84 10.13 9.29
C ILE A 164 -11.01 11.28 8.74
N LYS A 165 -10.79 12.36 9.52
CA LYS A 165 -10.00 13.53 9.11
C LYS A 165 -8.64 13.12 8.58
N THR A 166 -7.87 12.34 9.34
CA THR A 166 -6.52 11.90 8.94
C THR A 166 -6.55 11.09 7.65
N THR A 167 -7.55 10.24 7.48
CA THR A 167 -7.74 9.39 6.31
C THR A 167 -8.15 10.21 5.09
N VAL A 168 -9.14 11.09 5.22
CA VAL A 168 -9.61 11.92 4.10
C VAL A 168 -8.63 13.04 3.76
N THR A 169 -7.70 13.39 4.64
CA THR A 169 -6.60 14.32 4.32
C THR A 169 -5.40 13.63 3.66
N ASN A 170 -5.40 12.30 3.55
CA ASN A 170 -4.35 11.58 2.83
C ASN A 170 -4.41 11.98 1.35
N PRO A 171 -3.32 12.47 0.73
CA PRO A 171 -3.35 13.01 -0.62
C PRO A 171 -3.81 11.98 -1.67
N LEU A 172 -3.50 10.69 -1.48
CA LEU A 172 -3.97 9.62 -2.37
C LEU A 172 -5.47 9.40 -2.24
N THR A 173 -5.99 9.43 -1.00
CA THR A 173 -7.43 9.32 -0.74
C THR A 173 -8.18 10.53 -1.28
N VAL A 174 -7.66 11.75 -1.10
CA VAL A 174 -8.23 12.98 -1.68
C VAL A 174 -8.34 12.86 -3.19
N ALA A 175 -7.28 12.42 -3.87
CA ALA A 175 -7.26 12.26 -5.31
C ALA A 175 -8.32 11.28 -5.83
N VAL A 176 -8.43 10.11 -5.17
CA VAL A 176 -9.45 9.11 -5.53
C VAL A 176 -10.86 9.63 -5.27
N ILE A 177 -11.11 10.29 -4.14
CA ILE A 177 -12.41 10.92 -3.85
C ILE A 177 -12.74 11.99 -4.89
N ALA A 178 -11.78 12.85 -5.25
CA ALA A 178 -11.96 13.85 -6.29
C ALA A 178 -12.33 13.22 -7.64
N GLY A 179 -11.67 12.11 -8.02
CA GLY A 179 -12.03 11.37 -9.23
C GLY A 179 -13.43 10.77 -9.16
N LEU A 180 -13.81 10.18 -8.02
CA LEU A 180 -15.16 9.64 -7.81
C LEU A 180 -16.23 10.72 -7.96
N VAL A 181 -15.97 11.95 -7.48
CA VAL A 181 -16.90 13.08 -7.66
C VAL A 181 -17.15 13.38 -9.13
N PHE A 182 -16.11 13.36 -9.98
CA PHE A 182 -16.29 13.55 -11.43
C PHE A 182 -17.16 12.44 -12.04
N VAL A 183 -16.87 11.18 -11.71
CA VAL A 183 -17.64 10.03 -12.23
C VAL A 183 -19.10 10.07 -11.78
N PHE A 184 -19.37 10.27 -10.47
CA PHE A 184 -20.73 10.26 -9.94
C PHE A 184 -21.57 11.45 -10.39
N LEU A 185 -20.95 12.61 -10.62
CA LEU A 185 -21.65 13.78 -11.16
C LEU A 185 -21.77 13.76 -12.69
N GLY A 186 -21.15 12.78 -13.37
CA GLY A 186 -21.10 12.71 -14.83
C GLY A 186 -20.39 13.91 -15.45
N ILE A 187 -19.46 14.54 -14.73
CA ILE A 187 -18.73 15.70 -15.22
C ILE A 187 -17.57 15.20 -16.10
N PRO A 188 -17.56 15.50 -17.41
CA PRO A 188 -16.44 15.13 -18.25
C PRO A 188 -15.18 15.88 -17.79
N VAL A 189 -14.06 15.17 -17.68
CA VAL A 189 -12.78 15.79 -17.35
C VAL A 189 -12.29 16.58 -18.56
N PRO A 190 -12.07 17.91 -18.45
CA PRO A 190 -11.59 18.71 -19.58
C PRO A 190 -10.24 18.21 -20.11
N ASP A 191 -10.03 18.31 -21.43
CA ASP A 191 -8.81 17.81 -22.08
C ASP A 191 -7.52 18.37 -21.46
N PHE A 192 -7.50 19.67 -21.13
CA PHE A 192 -6.36 20.28 -20.45
C PHE A 192 -6.04 19.61 -19.11
N LEU A 193 -7.06 19.29 -18.31
CA LEU A 193 -6.87 18.63 -17.01
C LEU A 193 -6.42 17.17 -17.20
N THR A 194 -6.95 16.50 -18.22
CA THR A 194 -6.49 15.16 -18.63
C THR A 194 -5.01 15.17 -19.01
N SER A 195 -4.59 16.08 -19.89
CA SER A 195 -3.19 16.18 -20.32
C SER A 195 -2.27 16.55 -19.15
N PHE A 196 -2.69 17.49 -18.29
CA PHE A 196 -1.95 17.88 -17.10
C PHE A 196 -1.75 16.71 -16.13
N ALA A 197 -2.84 16.01 -15.78
CA ALA A 197 -2.79 14.89 -14.85
C ALA A 197 -2.03 13.69 -15.44
N SER A 198 -2.14 13.44 -16.73
CA SER A 198 -1.39 12.40 -17.44
C SER A 198 0.11 12.72 -17.46
N PHE A 199 0.48 13.98 -17.73
CA PHE A 199 1.87 14.42 -17.74
C PHE A 199 2.54 14.26 -16.36
N LEU A 200 1.88 14.73 -15.29
CA LEU A 200 2.37 14.54 -13.93
C LEU A 200 2.33 13.06 -13.49
N GLY A 201 1.24 12.36 -13.82
CA GLY A 201 1.03 10.96 -13.46
C GLY A 201 2.03 10.01 -14.11
N GLY A 202 2.48 10.32 -15.34
CA GLY A 202 3.52 9.56 -16.03
C GLY A 202 4.86 9.55 -15.28
N ALA A 203 5.15 10.57 -14.48
CA ALA A 203 6.33 10.60 -13.62
C ALA A 203 6.18 9.70 -12.38
N ALA A 204 4.96 9.37 -11.96
CA ALA A 204 4.70 8.73 -10.67
C ALA A 204 5.39 7.37 -10.55
N GLY A 205 5.32 6.54 -11.60
CA GLY A 205 5.92 5.21 -11.57
C GLY A 205 7.44 5.21 -11.38
N PRO A 206 8.19 5.80 -12.32
CA PRO A 206 9.65 5.85 -12.22
C PRO A 206 10.14 6.56 -10.95
N THR A 207 9.53 7.69 -10.58
CA THR A 207 9.97 8.45 -9.40
C THR A 207 9.66 7.75 -8.08
N ALA A 208 8.51 7.06 -7.97
CA ALA A 208 8.18 6.29 -6.76
C ALA A 208 9.13 5.11 -6.55
N LEU A 209 9.44 4.38 -7.62
CA LEU A 209 10.37 3.24 -7.57
C LEU A 209 11.80 3.70 -7.29
N PHE A 210 12.22 4.83 -7.85
CA PHE A 210 13.52 5.44 -7.56
C PHE A 210 13.60 5.91 -6.10
N ALA A 211 12.56 6.58 -5.59
CA ALA A 211 12.47 7.01 -4.19
C ALA A 211 12.53 5.83 -3.22
N LEU A 212 11.87 4.72 -3.56
CA LEU A 212 11.95 3.48 -2.81
C LEU A 212 13.40 2.94 -2.79
N GLY A 213 14.11 2.99 -3.92
CA GLY A 213 15.54 2.69 -4.01
C GLY A 213 16.42 3.56 -3.12
N LEU A 214 16.21 4.88 -3.12
CA LEU A 214 16.90 5.81 -2.21
C LEU A 214 16.67 5.43 -0.74
N GLY A 215 15.41 5.14 -0.39
CA GLY A 215 15.04 4.66 0.94
C GLY A 215 15.82 3.41 1.32
N LEU A 216 15.98 2.46 0.39
CA LEU A 216 16.78 1.24 0.59
C LEU A 216 18.27 1.54 0.88
N ALA A 217 18.84 2.56 0.26
CA ALA A 217 20.26 2.92 0.42
C ALA A 217 20.60 3.44 1.83
N ARG A 218 19.61 4.01 2.52
CA ARG A 218 19.77 4.58 3.87
C ARG A 218 19.63 3.54 4.99
N LEU A 219 19.34 2.29 4.64
CA LEU A 219 19.01 1.25 5.61
C LEU A 219 20.24 0.60 6.23
N ASN A 220 20.26 0.55 7.56
CA ASN A 220 21.27 -0.17 8.34
C ASN A 220 20.67 -1.44 9.00
N ILE A 221 20.59 -2.52 8.22
CA ILE A 221 20.01 -3.82 8.64
C ILE A 221 20.79 -4.44 9.80
N ARG A 222 22.13 -4.34 9.78
CA ARG A 222 23.03 -5.05 10.71
C ARG A 222 22.95 -4.57 12.17
N LYS A 223 22.43 -3.37 12.44
CA LYS A 223 22.37 -2.84 13.81
C LYS A 223 21.13 -3.28 14.60
N HIS A 224 20.10 -3.82 13.94
CA HIS A 224 18.77 -4.02 14.57
C HIS A 224 18.21 -5.44 14.45
N ALA A 225 18.88 -6.35 13.71
CA ALA A 225 18.46 -7.73 13.53
C ALA A 225 18.88 -8.62 14.73
N ASN A 226 18.28 -8.39 15.90
CA ASN A 226 18.40 -9.29 17.05
C ASN A 226 17.27 -10.34 17.05
N ARG A 227 17.45 -11.44 17.81
CA ARG A 227 16.47 -12.54 17.88
C ARG A 227 15.08 -12.07 18.33
N GLU A 228 15.00 -11.11 19.25
CA GLU A 228 13.73 -10.58 19.76
C GLU A 228 12.97 -9.76 18.71
N ALA A 229 13.67 -8.97 17.91
CA ALA A 229 13.07 -8.24 16.80
C ALA A 229 12.54 -9.21 15.75
N LEU A 230 13.30 -10.26 15.40
CA LEU A 230 12.89 -11.25 14.41
C LEU A 230 11.61 -12.02 14.81
N LYS A 231 11.38 -12.25 16.11
CA LYS A 231 10.12 -12.86 16.59
C LYS A 231 8.89 -12.05 16.18
N LEU A 232 9.00 -10.72 16.08
CA LEU A 232 7.93 -9.84 15.65
C LEU A 232 7.90 -9.65 14.13
N VAL A 233 9.08 -9.55 13.50
CA VAL A 233 9.21 -9.32 12.05
C VAL A 233 8.67 -10.49 11.26
N VAL A 234 9.09 -11.72 11.58
CA VAL A 234 8.80 -12.92 10.77
C VAL A 234 7.28 -13.15 10.61
N PRO A 235 6.46 -13.12 11.68
CA PRO A 235 5.01 -13.26 11.53
C PRO A 235 4.38 -12.16 10.68
N MET A 236 4.78 -10.89 10.86
CA MET A 236 4.25 -9.77 10.06
C MET A 236 4.55 -9.95 8.58
N VAL A 237 5.79 -10.34 8.24
CA VAL A 237 6.22 -10.56 6.86
C VAL A 237 5.49 -11.75 6.23
N ILE A 238 5.34 -12.86 6.95
CA ILE A 238 4.60 -14.04 6.47
C ILE A 238 3.14 -13.70 6.24
N LEU A 239 2.50 -13.02 7.21
CA LEU A 239 1.12 -12.59 7.07
C LEU A 239 0.94 -11.70 5.84
N LYS A 240 1.82 -10.71 5.65
CA LYS A 240 1.73 -9.73 4.56
C LYS A 240 2.00 -10.33 3.18
N LEU A 241 3.09 -11.10 3.04
CA LEU A 241 3.60 -11.53 1.72
C LEU A 241 3.08 -12.89 1.29
N VAL A 242 2.57 -13.71 2.21
CA VAL A 242 2.09 -15.06 1.91
C VAL A 242 0.60 -15.18 2.21
N ILE A 243 0.19 -14.92 3.44
CA ILE A 243 -1.18 -15.20 3.87
C ILE A 243 -2.19 -14.24 3.24
N GLN A 244 -1.90 -12.93 3.22
CA GLN A 244 -2.79 -11.94 2.62
C GLN A 244 -3.06 -12.21 1.13
N PRO A 245 -2.04 -12.33 0.25
CA PRO A 245 -2.30 -12.63 -1.16
C PRO A 245 -2.91 -14.01 -1.36
N ALA A 246 -2.59 -15.02 -0.54
CA ALA A 246 -3.22 -16.35 -0.64
C ALA A 246 -4.73 -16.32 -0.33
N ILE A 247 -5.13 -15.60 0.73
CA ILE A 247 -6.55 -15.42 1.07
C ILE A 247 -7.27 -14.61 -0.01
N THR A 248 -6.67 -13.51 -0.47
CA THR A 248 -7.24 -12.70 -1.56
C THR A 248 -7.39 -13.52 -2.84
N PHE A 249 -6.39 -14.33 -3.21
CA PHE A 249 -6.46 -15.26 -4.33
C PHE A 249 -7.61 -16.26 -4.15
N ALA A 250 -7.68 -16.91 -2.99
CA ALA A 250 -8.68 -17.93 -2.74
C ALA A 250 -10.11 -17.38 -2.84
N ILE A 251 -10.35 -16.20 -2.28
CA ILE A 251 -11.67 -15.56 -2.33
C ILE A 251 -11.99 -15.09 -3.75
N ALA A 252 -11.05 -14.44 -4.44
CA ALA A 252 -11.26 -13.97 -5.80
C ALA A 252 -11.58 -15.11 -6.79
N TYR A 253 -10.85 -16.23 -6.70
CA TYR A 253 -10.96 -17.33 -7.67
C TYR A 253 -12.01 -18.38 -7.30
N TYR A 254 -12.09 -18.79 -6.03
CA TYR A 254 -12.97 -19.89 -5.62
C TYR A 254 -14.34 -19.43 -5.14
N LEU A 255 -14.43 -18.27 -4.47
CA LEU A 255 -15.72 -17.78 -3.97
C LEU A 255 -16.46 -16.97 -5.03
N PHE A 256 -15.75 -16.06 -5.71
CA PHE A 256 -16.35 -15.16 -6.70
C PHE A 256 -16.14 -15.58 -8.16
N GLY A 257 -15.22 -16.51 -8.44
CA GLY A 257 -15.00 -16.99 -9.81
C GLY A 257 -14.57 -15.90 -10.79
N MET A 258 -13.89 -14.85 -10.31
CA MET A 258 -13.59 -13.62 -11.06
C MET A 258 -12.82 -13.86 -12.37
N GLN A 259 -12.06 -14.95 -12.45
CA GLN A 259 -11.33 -15.37 -13.66
C GLN A 259 -12.21 -15.59 -14.89
N LYS A 260 -13.53 -15.74 -14.71
CA LYS A 260 -14.48 -15.99 -15.81
C LYS A 260 -15.04 -14.71 -16.45
N THR A 261 -14.95 -13.57 -15.75
CA THR A 261 -15.64 -12.33 -16.13
C THR A 261 -14.67 -11.21 -16.50
N ASP A 262 -13.59 -11.01 -15.74
CA ASP A 262 -12.55 -10.03 -16.05
C ASP A 262 -11.23 -10.45 -15.41
N THR A 263 -10.15 -10.45 -16.18
CA THR A 263 -8.84 -10.90 -15.72
C THR A 263 -8.08 -9.84 -14.93
N ILE A 264 -8.32 -8.53 -15.14
CA ILE A 264 -7.46 -7.51 -14.51
C ILE A 264 -7.77 -7.28 -13.03
N TRP A 265 -9.04 -7.30 -12.64
CA TRP A 265 -9.45 -7.10 -11.25
C TRP A 265 -8.91 -8.14 -10.26
N PRO A 266 -9.02 -9.46 -10.52
CA PRO A 266 -8.45 -10.44 -9.60
C PRO A 266 -6.92 -10.31 -9.52
N ILE A 267 -6.25 -10.08 -10.66
CA ILE A 267 -4.80 -9.85 -10.70
C ILE A 267 -4.42 -8.63 -9.84
N ALA A 268 -5.11 -7.51 -10.02
CA ALA A 268 -4.87 -6.30 -9.24
C ALA A 268 -5.07 -6.54 -7.75
N ALA A 269 -6.14 -7.24 -7.34
CA ALA A 269 -6.36 -7.57 -5.92
C ALA A 269 -5.19 -8.37 -5.33
N ILE A 270 -4.72 -9.40 -6.05
CA ILE A 270 -3.66 -10.30 -5.58
C ILE A 270 -2.30 -9.59 -5.56
N VAL A 271 -1.94 -8.87 -6.62
CA VAL A 271 -0.66 -8.14 -6.70
C VAL A 271 -0.61 -7.04 -5.66
N MET A 272 -1.72 -6.35 -5.41
CA MET A 272 -1.80 -5.31 -4.36
C MET A 272 -1.74 -5.91 -2.96
N ALA A 273 -2.36 -7.07 -2.75
CA ALA A 273 -2.22 -7.86 -1.53
C ALA A 273 -0.79 -8.38 -1.31
N ALA A 274 -0.04 -8.65 -2.37
CA ALA A 274 1.34 -9.14 -2.29
C ALA A 274 2.39 -8.05 -2.03
N GLN A 275 2.00 -6.77 -2.01
CA GLN A 275 2.95 -5.67 -1.80
C GLN A 275 3.66 -5.77 -0.43
N PRO A 276 4.94 -5.38 -0.34
CA PRO A 276 5.67 -5.34 0.93
C PRO A 276 5.06 -4.33 1.89
N ILE A 277 5.43 -4.44 3.17
CA ILE A 277 4.92 -3.60 4.25
C ILE A 277 5.19 -2.13 3.93
N GLY A 278 4.15 -1.31 3.97
CA GLY A 278 4.23 0.10 3.60
C GLY A 278 4.93 0.97 4.64
N ALA A 279 5.67 1.98 4.18
CA ALA A 279 6.33 2.97 5.04
C ALA A 279 5.35 3.72 5.97
N GLY A 280 4.06 3.77 5.62
CA GLY A 280 3.01 4.33 6.48
C GLY A 280 2.96 3.71 7.87
N VAL A 281 3.29 2.43 8.03
CA VAL A 281 3.33 1.76 9.34
C VAL A 281 4.38 2.39 10.25
N TYR A 282 5.54 2.79 9.70
CA TYR A 282 6.58 3.49 10.45
C TYR A 282 6.11 4.85 10.95
N VAL A 283 5.31 5.59 10.16
CA VAL A 283 4.76 6.90 10.57
C VAL A 283 3.90 6.75 11.83
N PHE A 284 3.02 5.75 11.88
CA PHE A 284 2.20 5.49 13.07
C PHE A 284 3.00 4.92 14.24
N SER A 285 3.97 4.04 13.96
CA SER A 285 4.91 3.53 14.96
C SER A 285 5.72 4.64 15.62
N ASN A 286 6.20 5.61 14.84
CA ASN A 286 6.91 6.78 15.34
C ASN A 286 5.98 7.72 16.10
N LYS A 287 4.80 8.03 15.54
CA LYS A 287 3.78 8.89 16.17
C LYS A 287 3.37 8.38 17.56
N TYR A 288 3.22 7.06 17.71
CA TYR A 288 2.75 6.43 18.95
C TYR A 288 3.87 5.83 19.80
N GLY A 289 5.14 6.01 19.42
CA GLY A 289 6.28 5.61 20.25
C GLY A 289 6.44 4.09 20.43
N PHE A 290 6.10 3.26 19.45
CA PHE A 290 6.07 1.80 19.62
C PHE A 290 6.87 1.04 18.56
N LYS A 291 7.98 0.41 18.98
CA LYS A 291 8.77 -0.59 18.21
C LYS A 291 9.19 -0.10 16.81
N GLN A 292 9.62 1.16 16.70
CA GLN A 292 10.04 1.81 15.45
C GLN A 292 11.12 1.03 14.71
N GLU A 293 12.11 0.51 15.42
CA GLU A 293 13.20 -0.30 14.84
C GLU A 293 12.68 -1.61 14.25
N VAL A 294 11.75 -2.28 14.92
CA VAL A 294 11.15 -3.55 14.45
C VAL A 294 10.29 -3.32 13.22
N ILE A 295 9.49 -2.25 13.20
CA ILE A 295 8.67 -1.88 12.05
C ILE A 295 9.54 -1.49 10.87
N SER A 296 10.58 -0.68 11.11
CA SER A 296 11.58 -0.36 10.09
C SER A 296 12.19 -1.65 9.53
N LEU A 297 12.70 -2.55 10.38
CA LEU A 297 13.27 -3.83 9.95
C LEU A 297 12.27 -4.68 9.15
N SER A 298 11.00 -4.68 9.53
CA SER A 298 9.94 -5.43 8.84
C SER A 298 9.67 -4.89 7.43
N ILE A 299 9.63 -3.56 7.28
CA ILE A 299 9.50 -2.90 5.97
C ILE A 299 10.66 -3.35 5.07
N ILE A 300 11.89 -3.28 5.57
CA ILE A 300 13.10 -3.64 4.82
C ILE A 300 13.08 -5.10 4.38
N ILE A 301 12.87 -6.02 5.34
CA ILE A 301 12.89 -7.45 5.07
C ILE A 301 11.77 -7.82 4.09
N SER A 302 10.56 -7.27 4.29
CA SER A 302 9.45 -7.52 3.38
C SER A 302 9.75 -7.00 1.97
N LEU A 303 10.40 -5.85 1.86
CA LEU A 303 10.76 -5.25 0.58
C LEU A 303 11.80 -6.09 -0.17
N LEU A 304 12.85 -6.54 0.53
CA LEU A 304 13.86 -7.44 -0.06
C LEU A 304 13.25 -8.76 -0.54
N ILE A 305 12.33 -9.35 0.23
CA ILE A 305 11.61 -10.56 -0.18
C ILE A 305 10.68 -10.27 -1.36
N ALA A 306 10.02 -9.10 -1.37
CA ALA A 306 9.13 -8.68 -2.45
C ALA A 306 9.84 -8.49 -3.80
N LEU A 307 11.15 -8.18 -3.81
CA LEU A 307 11.96 -8.17 -5.04
C LEU A 307 11.93 -9.52 -5.78
N ILE A 308 11.69 -10.62 -5.05
CA ILE A 308 11.62 -11.97 -5.61
C ILE A 308 10.16 -12.43 -5.72
N THR A 309 9.34 -12.22 -4.68
CA THR A 309 7.96 -12.76 -4.67
C THR A 309 7.05 -12.07 -5.66
N ILE A 310 7.21 -10.76 -5.91
CA ILE A 310 6.36 -10.05 -6.87
C ILE A 310 6.57 -10.56 -8.31
N PRO A 311 7.80 -10.68 -8.85
CA PRO A 311 8.02 -11.33 -10.14
C PRO A 311 7.42 -12.73 -10.25
N VAL A 312 7.54 -13.54 -9.18
CA VAL A 312 6.97 -14.89 -9.14
C VAL A 312 5.45 -14.83 -9.22
N ILE A 313 4.79 -13.98 -8.43
CA ILE A 313 3.33 -13.82 -8.48
C ILE A 313 2.87 -13.30 -9.85
N LEU A 314 3.56 -12.32 -10.43
CA LEU A 314 3.26 -11.82 -11.77
C LEU A 314 3.41 -12.91 -12.82
N SER A 315 4.38 -13.83 -12.69
CA SER A 315 4.57 -14.93 -13.63
C SER A 315 3.41 -15.94 -13.68
N LEU A 316 2.60 -16.00 -12.61
CA LEU A 316 1.38 -16.82 -12.57
C LEU A 316 0.25 -16.23 -13.42
N PHE A 317 0.34 -14.94 -13.77
CA PHE A 317 -0.68 -14.20 -14.52
C PHE A 317 -0.06 -13.58 -15.77
N PRO A 318 0.33 -14.39 -16.77
CA PRO A 318 0.90 -13.87 -18.01
C PRO A 318 -0.06 -12.93 -18.73
N VAL A 319 0.49 -11.85 -19.30
CA VAL A 319 -0.26 -10.89 -20.12
C VAL A 319 -0.84 -11.62 -21.32
N LEU A 320 -2.16 -11.72 -21.40
CA LEU A 320 -2.86 -12.27 -22.56
C LEU A 320 -2.60 -11.35 -23.76
N GLY A 321 -1.84 -11.83 -24.75
CA GLY A 321 -1.50 -11.07 -25.97
C GLY A 321 -0.01 -10.75 -26.17
N ALA A 322 0.90 -11.30 -25.35
CA ALA A 322 2.34 -11.30 -25.61
C ALA A 322 2.80 -12.64 -26.21
N GLU A 323 2.32 -12.96 -27.41
CA GLU A 323 2.97 -13.86 -28.37
C GLU A 323 3.33 -13.07 -29.63
#